data_AF-A0A7L2LQS7-F1
#
_entry.id   AF-A0A7L2LQS7-F1
#
_cell.length_a   1.000
_cell.length_b   1.000
_cell.length_c   1.000
_cell.angle_alpha   90.00
_cell.angle_beta   90.00
_cell.angle_gamma   90.00
#
_symmetry.space_group_name_H-M   'P 1'
#
loop_
_entity.id
_entity.type
_entity.pdbx_description
1 polymer ?
#
loop_
_entity_poly.entity_id
_entity_poly.type
_entity_poly.pdbx_seq_one_letter_code
_entity_poly.pdbx_strand_id
1 'polypeptide(L)'
;DVPSDLLPMIIDEYLGDTEDPAELRDRFLDLLGDMAIVMPAIKALNYHRESGAPTYFFEFQHRPSAYWDSKPDYVKADHGDEVGFVFGGPFLAGDIQLRSEVTEEEKNLSRTLMKYWANFARNGNPNGEGLVEWPSYNLNQEYLQINLQQKKDRKLKEKKVEFWKKVMLEKANNKSMQNKKFKLEL
;
A
#
# COMPACT_ATOMS: atom_id res chain seq x y z
N ASP A 1 -11.56 -15.44 1.14
CA ASP A 1 -12.86 -15.32 0.42
C ASP A 1 -13.82 -14.36 1.10
N VAL A 2 -14.33 -13.39 0.34
CA VAL A 2 -15.44 -12.50 0.72
C VAL A 2 -16.74 -13.21 0.35
N PRO A 3 -17.71 -13.36 1.28
CA PRO A 3 -19.02 -13.95 0.97
C PRO A 3 -19.74 -13.20 -0.16
N SER A 4 -20.44 -13.92 -1.03
CA SER A 4 -21.23 -13.36 -2.14
C SER A 4 -22.21 -12.28 -1.68
N ASP A 5 -22.81 -12.46 -0.52
CA ASP A 5 -23.83 -11.56 0.03
C ASP A 5 -23.28 -10.18 0.42
N LEU A 6 -21.95 -10.04 0.53
CA LEU A 6 -21.29 -8.77 0.80
C LEU A 6 -20.78 -8.07 -0.47
N LEU A 7 -20.83 -8.73 -1.63
CA LEU A 7 -20.40 -8.15 -2.90
C LEU A 7 -21.18 -6.87 -3.26
N PRO A 8 -22.51 -6.79 -3.11
CA PRO A 8 -23.25 -5.57 -3.43
C PRO A 8 -22.75 -4.36 -2.62
N MET A 9 -22.47 -4.56 -1.32
CA MET A 9 -21.94 -3.50 -0.44
C MET A 9 -20.56 -3.01 -0.90
N ILE A 10 -19.70 -3.91 -1.37
CA ILE A 10 -18.34 -3.57 -1.83
C ILE A 10 -18.38 -2.89 -3.20
N ILE A 11 -19.24 -3.38 -4.09
CA ILE A 11 -19.46 -2.79 -5.41
C ILE A 11 -20.00 -1.36 -5.27
N ASP A 12 -21.01 -1.15 -4.42
CA ASP A 12 -21.58 0.16 -4.15
C ASP A 12 -20.52 1.15 -3.62
N GLU A 13 -19.73 0.73 -2.62
CA GLU A 13 -18.69 1.58 -2.01
C GLU A 13 -17.55 1.97 -2.97
N TYR A 14 -17.19 1.10 -3.90
CA TYR A 14 -16.06 1.34 -4.81
C TYR A 14 -16.50 1.86 -6.18
N LEU A 15 -17.42 1.18 -6.83
CA LEU A 15 -17.78 1.43 -8.22
C LEU A 15 -18.86 2.50 -8.34
N GLY A 16 -19.86 2.49 -7.44
CA GLY A 16 -21.01 3.39 -7.49
C GLY A 16 -21.70 3.38 -8.86
N ASP A 17 -22.39 4.48 -9.18
CA ASP A 17 -23.19 4.61 -10.42
C ASP A 17 -22.47 5.45 -11.51
N THR A 18 -21.15 5.35 -11.64
CA THR A 18 -20.43 6.12 -12.68
C THR A 18 -20.66 5.51 -14.07
N GLU A 19 -20.95 6.38 -15.04
CA GLU A 19 -21.02 6.02 -16.46
C GLU A 19 -19.70 6.25 -17.20
N ASP A 20 -18.70 6.89 -16.56
CA ASP A 20 -17.39 7.13 -17.15
C ASP A 20 -16.52 5.85 -17.08
N PRO A 21 -16.15 5.24 -18.22
CA PRO A 21 -15.32 4.04 -18.23
C PRO A 21 -13.95 4.22 -17.58
N ALA A 22 -13.36 5.42 -17.67
CA ALA A 22 -12.05 5.70 -17.07
C ALA A 22 -12.16 5.75 -15.53
N GLU A 23 -13.18 6.42 -15.02
CA GLU A 23 -13.47 6.46 -13.59
C GLU A 23 -13.82 5.07 -13.05
N LEU A 24 -14.64 4.29 -13.77
CA LEU A 24 -14.97 2.92 -13.41
C LEU A 24 -13.72 2.03 -13.32
N ARG A 25 -12.82 2.14 -14.31
CA ARG A 25 -11.52 1.44 -14.29
C ARG A 25 -10.73 1.80 -13.05
N ASP A 26 -10.55 3.08 -12.76
CA ASP A 26 -9.69 3.53 -11.66
C ASP A 26 -10.26 3.10 -10.30
N ARG A 27 -11.59 3.21 -10.12
CA ARG A 27 -12.32 2.72 -8.94
C ARG A 27 -12.19 1.21 -8.75
N PHE A 28 -12.26 0.45 -9.84
CA PHE A 28 -12.09 -1.00 -9.81
C PHE A 28 -10.63 -1.40 -9.49
N LEU A 29 -9.65 -0.69 -10.02
CA LEU A 29 -8.24 -0.91 -9.68
C LEU A 29 -7.95 -0.56 -8.21
N ASP A 30 -8.55 0.51 -7.68
CA ASP A 30 -8.48 0.85 -6.26
C ASP A 30 -9.08 -0.24 -5.37
N LEU A 31 -10.20 -0.85 -5.77
CA LEU A 31 -10.80 -1.99 -5.07
C LEU A 31 -9.82 -3.16 -4.99
N LEU A 32 -9.23 -3.55 -6.12
CA LEU A 32 -8.30 -4.67 -6.17
C LEU A 32 -7.04 -4.39 -5.34
N GLY A 33 -6.45 -3.20 -5.47
CA GLY A 33 -5.27 -2.80 -4.71
C GLY A 33 -5.53 -2.75 -3.20
N ASP A 34 -6.67 -2.19 -2.79
CA ASP A 34 -7.04 -2.12 -1.39
C ASP A 34 -7.26 -3.52 -0.78
N MET A 35 -7.99 -4.38 -1.49
CA MET A 35 -8.31 -5.73 -1.02
C MET A 35 -7.07 -6.63 -0.96
N ALA A 36 -6.20 -6.57 -1.98
CA ALA A 36 -5.04 -7.45 -2.10
C ALA A 36 -3.85 -7.00 -1.23
N ILE A 37 -3.62 -5.69 -1.13
CA ILE A 37 -2.39 -5.15 -0.53
C ILE A 37 -2.68 -4.26 0.68
N VAL A 38 -3.44 -3.18 0.51
CA VAL A 38 -3.50 -2.10 1.50
C VAL A 38 -4.18 -2.56 2.81
N MET A 39 -5.34 -3.20 2.74
CA MET A 39 -6.08 -3.61 3.93
C MET A 39 -5.38 -4.72 4.72
N PRO A 40 -4.84 -5.79 4.07
CA PRO A 40 -3.98 -6.75 4.76
C PRO A 40 -2.74 -6.11 5.39
N ALA A 41 -2.06 -5.19 4.69
CA ALA A 41 -0.89 -4.50 5.21
C ALA A 41 -1.23 -3.67 6.46
N ILE A 42 -2.29 -2.85 6.42
CA ILE A 42 -2.74 -2.06 7.58
C ILE A 42 -3.11 -2.98 8.76
N LYS A 43 -3.75 -4.11 8.50
CA LYS A 43 -4.04 -5.09 9.55
C LYS A 43 -2.77 -5.65 10.19
N ALA A 44 -1.78 -6.03 9.39
CA ALA A 44 -0.49 -6.52 9.87
C ALA A 44 0.26 -5.44 10.68
N LEU A 45 0.25 -4.19 10.21
CA LEU A 45 0.86 -3.06 10.92
C LEU A 45 0.23 -2.82 12.29
N ASN A 46 -1.10 -2.88 12.39
CA ASN A 46 -1.79 -2.73 13.66
C ASN A 46 -1.39 -3.83 14.66
N TYR A 47 -1.34 -5.09 14.23
CA TYR A 47 -0.88 -6.19 15.10
C TYR A 47 0.59 -6.06 15.49
N HIS A 48 1.46 -5.68 14.56
CA HIS A 48 2.88 -5.51 14.85
C HIS A 48 3.10 -4.37 15.85
N ARG A 49 2.43 -3.23 15.67
CA ARG A 49 2.42 -2.13 16.64
C ARG A 49 1.89 -2.57 18.02
N GLU A 50 0.80 -3.33 18.06
CA GLU A 50 0.18 -3.81 19.31
C GLU A 50 1.08 -4.77 20.09
N SER A 51 2.04 -5.42 19.43
CA SER A 51 3.07 -6.20 20.13
C SER A 51 4.09 -5.35 20.91
N GLY A 52 4.08 -4.02 20.72
CA GLY A 52 5.05 -3.08 21.29
C GLY A 52 6.32 -2.93 20.46
N ALA A 53 6.45 -3.64 19.34
CA ALA A 53 7.61 -3.54 18.45
C ALA A 53 7.62 -2.22 17.65
N PRO A 54 8.80 -1.60 17.46
CA PRO A 54 8.95 -0.47 16.53
C PRO A 54 8.42 -0.86 15.15
N THR A 55 7.51 -0.04 14.61
CA THR A 55 6.81 -0.33 13.37
C THR A 55 6.93 0.90 12.47
N TYR A 56 7.26 0.71 11.21
CA TYR A 56 7.39 1.77 10.22
C TYR A 56 6.60 1.39 8.97
N PHE A 57 5.98 2.38 8.33
CA PHE A 57 5.16 2.16 7.14
C PHE A 57 5.39 3.25 6.10
N PHE A 58 5.32 2.88 4.82
CA PHE A 58 5.34 3.82 3.71
C PHE A 58 4.33 3.44 2.63
N GLU A 59 3.98 4.44 1.82
CA GLU A 59 3.30 4.27 0.54
C GLU A 59 4.23 4.81 -0.56
N PHE A 60 4.60 3.95 -1.52
CA PHE A 60 5.37 4.36 -2.69
C PHE A 60 4.43 4.89 -3.78
N GLN A 61 4.70 6.08 -4.30
CA GLN A 61 3.78 6.82 -5.19
C GLN A 61 4.43 7.28 -6.50
N HIS A 62 5.74 7.05 -6.67
CA HIS A 62 6.45 7.51 -7.85
C HIS A 62 6.27 6.55 -9.02
N ARG A 63 5.84 7.06 -10.18
CA ARG A 63 5.86 6.33 -11.46
C ARG A 63 7.26 6.41 -12.07
N PRO A 64 7.96 5.28 -12.23
CA PRO A 64 9.25 5.20 -12.94
C PRO A 64 9.26 5.82 -14.34
N SER A 65 10.29 6.58 -14.67
CA SER A 65 10.50 7.06 -16.06
C SER A 65 10.76 5.90 -17.03
N ALA A 66 11.49 4.88 -16.59
CA ALA A 66 11.78 3.66 -17.35
C ALA A 66 10.54 2.89 -17.86
N TYR A 67 9.35 3.16 -17.31
CA TYR A 67 8.10 2.51 -17.69
C TYR A 67 7.10 3.48 -18.34
N TRP A 68 7.54 4.68 -18.73
CA TRP A 68 6.66 5.65 -19.37
C TRP A 68 6.00 5.07 -20.64
N ASP A 69 6.80 4.46 -21.51
CA ASP A 69 6.33 3.93 -22.80
C ASP A 69 5.74 2.51 -22.71
N SER A 70 5.91 1.82 -21.59
CA SER A 70 5.47 0.43 -21.41
C SER A 70 4.22 0.28 -20.54
N LYS A 71 3.77 1.36 -19.87
CA LYS A 71 2.57 1.36 -19.03
C LYS A 71 1.61 2.47 -19.49
N PRO A 72 0.28 2.27 -19.45
CA PRO A 72 -0.67 3.34 -19.75
C PRO A 72 -0.53 4.53 -18.78
N ASP A 73 -0.71 5.77 -19.24
CA ASP A 73 -0.47 7.01 -18.47
C ASP A 73 -1.27 7.13 -17.16
N TYR A 74 -2.42 6.48 -17.06
CA TYR A 74 -3.24 6.47 -15.84
C TYR A 74 -2.62 5.66 -14.70
N VAL A 75 -1.67 4.75 -14.99
CA VAL A 75 -0.95 3.96 -13.99
C VAL A 75 0.02 4.87 -13.24
N LYS A 76 -0.06 4.90 -11.91
CA LYS A 76 0.87 5.70 -11.08
C LYS A 76 2.07 4.84 -10.69
N ALA A 77 2.37 4.74 -9.40
CA ALA A 77 3.20 3.66 -8.89
C ALA A 77 2.42 2.35 -8.98
N ASP A 78 3.06 1.34 -9.54
CA ASP A 78 2.51 0.00 -9.73
C ASP A 78 3.25 -1.02 -8.85
N HIS A 79 2.74 -2.24 -8.81
CA HIS A 79 3.32 -3.31 -8.02
C HIS A 79 4.78 -3.59 -8.40
N GLY A 80 5.69 -3.45 -7.43
CA GLY A 80 7.12 -3.73 -7.58
C GLY A 80 7.95 -2.56 -8.13
N ASP A 81 7.33 -1.41 -8.44
CA ASP A 81 8.05 -0.25 -8.95
C ASP A 81 9.07 0.30 -7.94
N GLU A 82 8.91 0.06 -6.64
CA GLU A 82 9.87 0.47 -5.62
C GLU A 82 11.14 -0.41 -5.61
N VAL A 83 11.03 -1.67 -6.05
CA VAL A 83 12.11 -2.68 -5.96
C VAL A 83 13.36 -2.19 -6.68
N GLY A 84 13.22 -1.69 -7.89
CA GLY A 84 14.35 -1.15 -8.67
C GLY A 84 15.07 -0.01 -7.95
N PHE A 85 14.36 0.85 -7.21
CA PHE A 85 14.99 1.92 -6.44
C PHE A 85 15.67 1.42 -5.17
N VAL A 86 15.04 0.46 -4.48
CA VAL A 86 15.57 -0.17 -3.27
C VAL A 86 16.90 -0.88 -3.53
N PHE A 87 17.02 -1.56 -4.67
CA PHE A 87 18.23 -2.31 -5.03
C PHE A 87 19.27 -1.49 -5.82
N GLY A 88 19.09 -0.17 -5.92
CA GLY A 88 20.06 0.68 -6.61
C GLY A 88 20.04 0.53 -8.12
N GLY A 89 18.93 0.07 -8.70
CA GLY A 89 18.72 -0.12 -10.14
C GLY A 89 19.19 1.04 -11.03
N PRO A 90 19.01 2.33 -10.66
CA PRO A 90 19.56 3.46 -11.42
C PRO A 90 21.10 3.50 -11.55
N PHE A 91 21.83 2.68 -10.79
CA PHE A 91 23.29 2.61 -10.77
C PHE A 91 23.84 1.27 -11.31
N LEU A 92 22.96 0.33 -11.67
CA LEU A 92 23.34 -0.96 -12.23
C LEU A 92 23.48 -0.87 -13.75
N ALA A 93 24.38 -1.67 -14.32
CA ALA A 93 24.68 -1.71 -15.74
C ALA A 93 24.87 -3.15 -16.23
N GLY A 94 24.75 -3.36 -17.55
CA GLY A 94 24.87 -4.68 -18.17
C GLY A 94 23.68 -5.59 -17.84
N ASP A 95 23.92 -6.90 -17.73
CA ASP A 95 22.88 -7.93 -17.59
C ASP A 95 22.06 -7.85 -16.29
N ILE A 96 22.49 -7.03 -15.32
CA ILE A 96 21.80 -6.80 -14.04
C ILE A 96 21.03 -5.48 -14.03
N GLN A 97 20.89 -4.82 -15.18
CA GLN A 97 20.19 -3.55 -15.28
C GLN A 97 18.71 -3.75 -14.93
N LEU A 98 18.30 -3.14 -13.82
CA LEU A 98 16.88 -3.11 -13.41
C LEU A 98 16.11 -1.95 -14.05
N ARG A 99 16.82 -0.92 -14.58
CA ARG A 99 16.25 0.27 -15.23
C ARG A 99 17.17 0.83 -16.32
N SER A 100 16.62 1.01 -17.52
CA SER A 100 17.34 1.50 -18.71
C SER A 100 17.46 3.02 -18.76
N GLU A 101 16.43 3.73 -18.32
CA GLU A 101 16.35 5.20 -18.34
C GLU A 101 15.92 5.70 -16.97
N VAL A 102 16.72 6.62 -16.40
CA VAL A 102 16.52 7.16 -15.05
C VAL A 102 16.96 8.62 -14.98
N THR A 103 16.12 9.47 -14.39
CA THR A 103 16.45 10.88 -14.18
C THR A 103 17.38 11.07 -12.97
N GLU A 104 17.95 12.28 -12.81
CA GLU A 104 18.77 12.58 -11.62
C GLU A 104 17.94 12.60 -10.34
N GLU A 105 16.69 13.03 -10.40
CA GLU A 105 15.74 12.96 -9.28
C GLU A 105 15.45 11.51 -8.88
N GLU A 106 15.33 10.60 -9.85
CA GLU A 106 15.17 9.16 -9.61
C GLU A 106 16.42 8.51 -9.02
N LYS A 107 17.62 8.91 -9.45
CA LYS A 107 18.87 8.51 -8.81
C LYS A 107 18.90 8.97 -7.34
N ASN A 108 18.49 10.21 -7.08
CA ASN A 108 18.39 10.72 -5.72
C ASN A 108 17.36 9.94 -4.89
N LEU A 109 16.19 9.64 -5.46
CA LEU A 109 15.16 8.80 -4.84
C LEU A 109 15.70 7.41 -4.48
N SER A 110 16.46 6.77 -5.37
CA SER A 110 17.11 5.47 -5.08
C SER A 110 18.12 5.58 -3.95
N ARG A 111 18.96 6.62 -3.92
CA ARG A 111 19.89 6.85 -2.80
C ARG A 111 19.14 7.03 -1.47
N THR A 112 18.04 7.75 -1.49
CA THR A 112 17.18 7.97 -0.32
C THR A 112 16.58 6.66 0.19
N LEU A 113 15.97 5.85 -0.69
CA LEU A 113 15.41 4.54 -0.35
C LEU A 113 16.47 3.58 0.19
N MET A 114 17.62 3.48 -0.48
CA MET A 114 18.75 2.67 -0.01
C MET A 114 19.24 3.10 1.37
N LYS A 115 19.32 4.42 1.64
CA LYS A 115 19.70 4.93 2.97
C LYS A 115 18.68 4.53 4.03
N TYR A 116 17.38 4.72 3.79
CA TYR A 116 16.35 4.28 4.74
C TYR A 116 16.48 2.78 5.05
N TRP A 117 16.65 1.94 4.02
CA TRP A 117 16.72 0.48 4.19
C TRP A 117 17.99 0.04 4.89
N ALA A 118 19.14 0.63 4.54
CA ALA A 118 20.41 0.35 5.19
C ALA A 118 20.43 0.81 6.66
N ASN A 119 19.80 1.95 6.97
CA ASN A 119 19.64 2.41 8.35
C ASN A 119 18.77 1.43 9.14
N PHE A 120 17.58 1.10 8.61
CA PHE A 120 16.67 0.15 9.26
C PHE A 120 17.33 -1.20 9.51
N ALA A 121 18.08 -1.73 8.53
CA ALA A 121 18.83 -2.98 8.71
C ALA A 121 19.92 -2.88 9.78
N ARG A 122 20.58 -1.72 9.92
CA ARG A 122 21.67 -1.52 10.88
C ARG A 122 21.18 -1.34 12.32
N ASN A 123 20.05 -0.66 12.54
CA ASN A 123 19.66 -0.19 13.87
C ASN A 123 18.16 -0.31 14.19
N GLY A 124 17.34 -0.86 13.28
CA GLY A 124 15.88 -0.96 13.46
C GLY A 124 15.12 0.37 13.30
N ASN A 125 15.78 1.43 12.81
CA ASN A 125 15.23 2.76 12.61
C ASN A 125 15.68 3.32 11.23
N PRO A 126 14.76 3.63 10.30
CA PRO A 126 15.14 4.09 8.97
C PRO A 126 15.81 5.48 8.95
N ASN A 127 15.65 6.28 10.01
CA ASN A 127 16.09 7.68 10.04
C ASN A 127 17.62 7.86 10.04
N GLY A 128 18.06 9.02 9.53
CA GLY A 128 19.47 9.40 9.46
C GLY A 128 19.67 10.81 8.90
N GLU A 129 20.90 11.29 8.91
CA GLU A 129 21.25 12.64 8.41
C GLU A 129 20.89 12.82 6.93
N GLY A 130 20.29 13.97 6.61
CA GLY A 130 19.88 14.33 5.26
C GLY A 130 18.64 13.59 4.74
N LEU A 131 17.93 12.84 5.60
CA LEU A 131 16.66 12.20 5.27
C LEU A 131 15.50 12.99 5.88
N VAL A 132 14.35 12.95 5.19
CA VAL A 132 13.08 13.35 5.81
C VAL A 132 12.79 12.37 6.95
N GLU A 133 12.28 12.88 8.06
CA GLU A 133 11.91 12.01 9.18
C GLU A 133 10.83 11.02 8.75
N TRP A 134 11.13 9.73 8.91
CA TRP A 134 10.18 8.63 8.80
C TRP A 134 9.58 8.34 10.18
N PRO A 135 8.31 8.70 10.41
CA PRO A 135 7.67 8.53 11.70
C PRO A 135 7.43 7.04 12.01
N SER A 136 7.55 6.67 13.28
CA SER A 136 7.07 5.36 13.74
C SER A 136 5.55 5.28 13.58
N TYR A 137 5.07 4.16 13.04
CA TYR A 137 3.66 3.83 12.95
C TYR A 137 3.09 3.52 14.34
N ASN A 138 2.58 4.55 14.99
CA ASN A 138 2.03 4.51 16.35
C ASN A 138 0.49 4.61 16.35
N LEU A 139 -0.13 5.05 17.45
CA LEU A 139 -1.59 5.25 17.54
C LEU A 139 -2.11 6.35 16.59
N ASN A 140 -1.26 7.32 16.23
CA ASN A 140 -1.55 8.32 15.21
C ASN A 140 -1.52 7.75 13.78
N GLN A 141 -1.03 6.52 13.59
CA GLN A 141 -0.91 5.83 12.30
C GLN A 141 -0.16 6.66 11.25
N GLU A 142 0.90 7.33 11.68
CA GLU A 142 1.79 8.12 10.83
C GLU A 142 2.62 7.20 9.93
N TYR A 143 2.83 7.63 8.69
CA TYR A 143 3.59 6.89 7.68
C TYR A 143 4.30 7.88 6.73
N LEU A 144 5.19 7.35 5.91
CA LEU A 144 5.93 8.14 4.92
C LEU A 144 5.37 7.91 3.51
N GLN A 145 4.97 8.97 2.83
CA GLN A 145 4.75 8.96 1.39
C GLN A 145 6.09 9.09 0.69
N ILE A 146 6.42 8.12 -0.16
CA ILE A 146 7.66 8.10 -0.94
C ILE A 146 7.34 8.43 -2.39
N ASN A 147 7.64 9.67 -2.76
CA ASN A 147 7.73 10.12 -4.14
C ASN A 147 9.11 10.80 -4.34
N LEU A 148 9.32 11.57 -5.42
CA LEU A 148 10.54 12.39 -5.59
C LEU A 148 10.81 13.29 -4.39
N GLN A 149 9.75 13.76 -3.73
CA GLN A 149 9.81 14.40 -2.41
C GLN A 149 9.09 13.52 -1.38
N GLN A 150 9.74 13.25 -0.25
CA GLN A 150 9.13 12.47 0.82
C GLN A 150 8.28 13.36 1.72
N LYS A 151 7.09 12.88 2.08
CA LYS A 151 6.13 13.62 2.90
C LYS A 151 5.57 12.73 4.00
N LYS A 152 5.48 13.28 5.22
CA LYS A 152 4.78 12.61 6.33
C LYS A 152 3.27 12.76 6.14
N ASP A 153 2.56 11.68 6.36
CA ASP A 153 1.10 11.67 6.40
C ASP A 153 0.62 10.68 7.47
N ARG A 154 -0.68 10.58 7.68
CA ARG A 154 -1.28 9.71 8.70
C ARG A 154 -2.57 9.08 8.24
N LYS A 155 -2.89 7.93 8.82
CA LYS A 155 -4.17 7.24 8.62
C LYS A 155 -4.47 6.96 7.14
N LEU A 156 -3.56 6.26 6.48
CA LEU A 156 -3.70 5.87 5.07
C LEU A 156 -5.09 5.30 4.79
N LYS A 157 -5.81 5.91 3.85
CA LYS A 157 -7.15 5.52 3.40
C LYS A 157 -8.16 5.30 4.55
N GLU A 158 -8.14 6.15 5.59
CA GLU A 158 -8.97 6.03 6.81
C GLU A 158 -10.42 5.60 6.53
N LYS A 159 -11.11 6.28 5.60
CA LYS A 159 -12.50 5.95 5.25
C LYS A 159 -12.67 4.52 4.71
N LYS A 160 -11.77 4.06 3.84
CA LYS A 160 -11.80 2.70 3.30
C LYS A 160 -11.43 1.68 4.38
N VAL A 161 -10.51 2.01 5.28
CA VAL A 161 -10.20 1.16 6.45
C VAL A 161 -11.44 0.96 7.32
N GLU A 162 -12.18 2.03 7.62
CA GLU A 162 -13.44 1.92 8.39
C GLU A 162 -14.52 1.11 7.65
N PHE A 163 -14.64 1.31 6.33
CA PHE A 163 -15.52 0.49 5.50
C PHE A 163 -15.16 -1.01 5.58
N TRP A 164 -13.89 -1.37 5.38
CA TRP A 164 -13.46 -2.77 5.41
C TRP A 164 -13.60 -3.39 6.81
N LYS A 165 -13.45 -2.61 7.89
CA LYS A 165 -13.80 -3.07 9.24
C LYS A 165 -15.27 -3.46 9.34
N LYS A 166 -16.18 -2.63 8.81
CA LYS A 166 -17.62 -2.95 8.75
C LYS A 166 -17.88 -4.24 7.98
N VAL A 167 -17.31 -4.39 6.78
CA VAL A 167 -17.44 -5.61 5.96
C VAL A 167 -17.00 -6.86 6.74
N MET A 168 -15.89 -6.78 7.48
CA MET A 168 -15.37 -7.90 8.25
C MET A 168 -16.22 -8.24 9.47
N LEU A 169 -16.84 -7.23 10.12
CA LEU A 169 -17.80 -7.43 11.20
C LEU A 169 -19.07 -8.13 10.70
N GLU A 170 -19.64 -7.69 9.58
CA GLU A 170 -20.81 -8.34 8.95
C GLU A 170 -20.50 -9.79 8.58
N LYS A 171 -19.33 -10.04 8.00
CA LYS A 171 -18.86 -11.40 7.70
C LYS A 171 -18.79 -12.29 8.95
N ALA A 172 -18.35 -11.75 10.09
CA ALA A 172 -18.27 -12.49 11.34
C ALA A 172 -19.67 -12.79 11.91
N ASN A 173 -20.59 -11.81 11.85
CA ASN A 173 -21.97 -11.95 12.29
C ASN A 173 -22.72 -13.01 11.47
N ASN A 174 -22.58 -12.99 10.14
CA ASN A 174 -23.20 -13.96 9.24
C ASN A 174 -22.73 -15.39 9.53
N LYS A 175 -21.43 -15.58 9.78
CA LYS A 175 -20.88 -16.88 10.21
C LYS A 175 -21.45 -17.34 11.55
N SER A 176 -21.57 -16.44 12.52
CA SER A 176 -22.16 -16.75 13.84
C SER A 176 -23.62 -17.19 13.72
N MET A 177 -24.41 -16.49 12.91
CA MET A 177 -25.82 -16.82 12.63
C MET A 177 -25.97 -18.18 11.94
N GLN A 178 -25.17 -18.45 10.91
CA GLN A 178 -25.16 -19.75 10.21
C GLN A 178 -24.82 -20.90 11.17
N ASN A 179 -23.80 -20.72 12.02
CA ASN A 179 -23.43 -21.72 13.02
C ASN A 179 -24.54 -21.96 14.06
N LYS A 180 -25.27 -20.92 14.47
CA LYS A 180 -26.42 -21.07 15.37
C LYS A 180 -27.57 -21.83 14.70
N LYS A 181 -27.89 -21.50 13.44
CA LYS A 181 -28.94 -22.18 12.68
C LYS A 181 -28.64 -23.66 12.50
N PHE A 182 -27.41 -23.99 12.11
CA PHE A 182 -26.97 -25.38 11.98
C PHE A 182 -27.09 -26.18 13.29
N LYS A 183 -26.77 -25.57 14.44
CA LYS A 183 -26.95 -26.21 15.76
C LYS A 183 -28.40 -26.39 16.20
N LEU A 184 -29.34 -25.61 15.65
CA LEU A 184 -30.78 -25.74 15.94
C LEU A 184 -31.46 -26.79 15.04
N GLU A 185 -30.83 -27.17 13.94
CA GLU A 185 -31.30 -28.19 12.99
C GLU A 185 -30.75 -29.59 13.29
N LEU A 186 -29.90 -29.74 14.33
CA LEU A 186 -29.38 -30.99 14.90
C LEU A 186 -30.09 -31.33 16.21
#